data_AF-A0A645CT55-F1
#
_entry.id   AF-A0A645CT55-F1
#
_cell.length_a   1.000
_cell.length_b   1.000
_cell.length_c   1.000
_cell.angle_alpha   90.00
_cell.angle_beta   90.00
_cell.angle_gamma   90.00
#
_symmetry.space_group_name_H-M   'P 1'
#
loop_
_entity.id
_entity.type
_entity.pdbx_description
1 polymer ?
#
loop_
_entity_poly.entity_id
_entity_poly.type
_entity_poly.pdbx_seq_one_letter_code
_entity_poly.pdbx_strand_id
1 'polypeptide(L)' 'MFSKEQIEELILRIIIETDVQNIKEVGKNVYITSVENNIMITINSNTCRVITVDRITKTID' A
#
# COMPACT_ATOMS: atom_id res chain seq x y z
N MET A 1 14.11 -14.41 -5.39
CA MET A 1 13.36 -13.36 -6.11
C MET A 1 11.92 -13.80 -6.14
N PHE A 2 10.97 -12.93 -5.79
CA PHE A 2 9.54 -13.29 -5.83
C PHE A 2 9.05 -13.33 -7.29
N SER A 3 8.11 -14.23 -7.58
CA SER A 3 7.35 -14.20 -8.82
C SER A 3 6.37 -13.03 -8.82
N LYS A 4 5.80 -12.72 -9.99
CA LYS A 4 4.77 -11.69 -10.11
C LYS A 4 3.55 -12.03 -9.23
N GLU A 5 3.11 -13.27 -9.27
CA GLU A 5 1.96 -13.78 -8.52
C GLU A 5 2.22 -13.68 -7.01
N GLN A 6 3.42 -14.00 -6.55
CA GLN A 6 3.80 -13.86 -5.14
C GLN A 6 3.80 -12.40 -4.68
N ILE A 7 4.17 -11.46 -5.56
CA ILE A 7 4.11 -10.03 -5.26
C ILE A 7 2.64 -9.56 -5.17
N GLU A 8 1.79 -10.00 -6.10
CA GLU A 8 0.36 -9.66 -6.11
C GLU A 8 -0.36 -10.22 -4.88
N GLU A 9 -0.08 -11.47 -4.50
CA GLU A 9 -0.61 -12.10 -3.29
C GLU A 9 -0.16 -11.36 -2.02
N LEU A 10 1.11 -10.97 -1.94
CA LEU A 10 1.64 -10.21 -0.82
C LEU A 10 0.95 -8.85 -0.67
N ILE A 11 0.78 -8.10 -1.77
CA ILE A 11 0.11 -6.80 -1.77
C ILE A 11 -1.36 -6.96 -1.34
N LEU A 12 -2.07 -7.94 -1.90
CA LEU A 12 -3.47 -8.20 -1.56
C LEU A 12 -3.62 -8.53 -0.07
N ARG A 13 -2.76 -9.40 0.47
CA ARG A 13 -2.77 -9.78 1.88
C ARG A 13 -2.56 -8.56 2.77
N ILE A 14 -1.57 -7.73 2.48
CA ILE A 14 -1.28 -6.51 3.24
C ILE A 14 -2.49 -5.57 3.22
N ILE A 15 -3.16 -5.39 2.08
CA ILE A 15 -4.35 -4.54 1.98
C ILE A 15 -5.50 -5.07 2.87
N ILE A 16 -5.74 -6.39 2.86
CA ILE A 16 -6.81 -7.02 3.65
C ILE A 16 -6.52 -6.96 5.15
N GLU A 17 -5.27 -7.13 5.55
CA GLU A 17 -4.84 -7.12 6.96
C GLU A 17 -4.70 -5.70 7.52
N THR A 18 -4.60 -4.67 6.67
CA THR A 18 -4.45 -3.28 7.13
C THR A 18 -5.76 -2.74 7.68
N ASP A 19 -5.71 -2.28 8.94
CA ASP A 19 -6.85 -1.59 9.58
C ASP A 19 -7.27 -0.34 8.79
N VAL A 20 -8.58 -0.12 8.70
CA VAL A 20 -9.20 1.04 8.03
C VAL A 20 -8.65 2.38 8.56
N GLN A 21 -8.25 2.45 9.83
CA GLN A 21 -7.63 3.65 10.40
C GLN A 21 -6.29 4.03 9.74
N ASN A 22 -5.61 3.06 9.12
CA ASN A 22 -4.36 3.25 8.38
C ASN A 22 -4.60 3.44 6.87
N ILE A 23 -5.85 3.68 6.46
CA ILE A 23 -6.23 3.98 5.09
C ILE A 23 -6.64 5.44 5.01
N LYS A 24 -6.00 6.18 4.11
CA LYS A 24 -6.29 7.60 3.88
C LYS A 24 -6.57 7.86 2.41
N GLU A 25 -7.72 8.44 2.11
CA GLU A 25 -8.03 8.93 0.78
C GLU A 25 -7.69 10.43 0.66
N VAL A 26 -6.94 10.79 -0.39
CA VAL A 26 -6.63 12.18 -0.74
C VAL A 26 -6.83 12.35 -2.24
N GLY A 27 -7.94 13.02 -2.61
CA GLY A 27 -8.30 13.20 -4.01
C GLY A 27 -8.54 11.85 -4.71
N LYS A 28 -7.75 11.55 -5.75
CA LYS A 28 -7.86 10.30 -6.52
C LYS A 28 -6.98 9.16 -5.99
N ASN A 29 -6.27 9.38 -4.88
CA ASN A 29 -5.28 8.45 -4.35
C ASN A 29 -5.76 7.92 -2.99
N VAL A 30 -5.66 6.61 -2.82
CA VAL A 30 -5.86 5.91 -1.55
C VAL A 30 -4.49 5.43 -1.08
N TYR A 31 -4.10 5.89 0.10
CA TYR A 31 -2.85 5.53 0.76
C TYR A 31 -3.15 4.49 1.84
N ILE A 32 -2.49 3.34 1.76
CA ILE A 32 -2.64 2.24 2.70
C ILE A 32 -1.28 2.08 3.38
N THR A 33 -1.20 2.42 4.66
CA THR A 33 0.04 2.40 5.42
C THR A 33 0.09 1.15 6.28
N SER A 34 0.93 0.19 5.91
CA SER A 34 1.19 -1.00 6.73
C SER A 34 2.49 -0.83 7.49
N VAL A 35 2.39 -0.37 8.74
CA VAL A 35 3.55 -0.19 9.64
C VAL A 35 4.25 -1.53 9.90
N GLU A 36 3.50 -2.62 10.09
CA GLU A 36 4.04 -3.95 10.35
C GLU A 36 4.95 -4.45 9.22
N ASN A 37 4.54 -4.24 7.97
CA ASN A 37 5.32 -4.59 6.79
C ASN A 37 6.28 -3.47 6.33
N ASN A 38 6.33 -2.32 7.03
CA ASN A 38 7.15 -1.16 6.72
C ASN A 38 6.99 -0.63 5.27
N ILE A 39 5.76 -0.65 4.75
CA ILE A 39 5.44 -0.15 3.40
C ILE A 39 4.18 0.71 3.37
N MET A 40 4.12 1.59 2.38
CA MET A 40 2.95 2.35 1.99
C MET A 40 2.57 2.01 0.56
N ILE A 41 1.31 1.62 0.35
CA ILE A 41 0.76 1.32 -0.97
C ILE A 41 -0.12 2.50 -1.38
N THR A 42 0.10 3.03 -2.58
CA THR A 42 -0.77 4.05 -3.17
C THR A 42 -1.61 3.44 -4.27
N ILE A 43 -2.93 3.58 -4.21
CA ILE A 43 -3.89 3.07 -5.20
C ILE A 43 -4.67 4.23 -5.80
N ASN A 44 -4.93 4.18 -7.10
CA ASN A 44 -5.86 5.11 -7.73
C ASN A 44 -7.32 4.70 -7.45
N SER A 45 -8.13 5.56 -6.82
CA SER A 45 -9.52 5.23 -6.46
C SER A 45 -10.45 5.04 -7.67
N ASN A 46 -10.15 5.67 -8.82
CA ASN A 46 -10.99 5.55 -10.02
C ASN A 46 -10.73 4.28 -10.82
N THR A 47 -9.53 3.71 -10.72
CA THR A 47 -9.11 2.59 -11.57
C THR A 47 -8.65 1.36 -10.79
N CYS A 48 -8.61 1.46 -9.46
CA CYS A 48 -8.15 0.40 -8.55
C CYS A 48 -6.76 -0.14 -8.89
N ARG A 49 -5.92 0.66 -9.56
CA ARG A 49 -4.54 0.30 -9.89
C ARG A 49 -3.61 0.73 -8.77
N VAL A 50 -2.71 -0.17 -8.37
CA VAL A 50 -1.54 0.19 -7.56
C VAL A 50 -0.66 1.12 -8.38
N ILE A 51 -0.35 2.29 -7.81
CA ILE A 51 0.53 3.31 -8.40
C ILE A 51 1.95 3.11 -7.87
N THR A 52 2.13 3.08 -6.55
CA THR A 52 3.42 2.88 -5.89
C THR A 52 3.31 1.92 -4.70
N VAL A 53 4.43 1.27 -4.39
CA VAL A 53 4.66 0.51 -3.16
C VAL A 53 6.00 0.96 -2.60
N ASP A 54 5.96 1.90 -1.66
CA ASP A 54 7.14 2.56 -1.12
C ASP A 54 7.45 2.03 0.28
N ARG A 55 8.73 2.02 0.69
CA ARG A 55 9.07 1.76 2.10
C ARG A 55 8.69 2.98 2.93
N ILE A 56 8.24 2.75 4.16
CA ILE A 56 8.05 3.82 5.16
C ILE A 56 9.44 4.19 5.70
N THR A 57 10.29 4.78 4.87
CA THR A 57 11.52 5.41 5.37
C THR A 57 11.12 6.66 6.13
N LYS A 58 11.51 6.77 7.40
CA LYS A 58 11.46 8.02 8.15
C LYS A 58 12.16 9.10 7.31
N THR A 59 11.42 9.97 6.64
CA THR A 59 11.94 11.28 6.29
C THR A 59 11.99 12.02 7.62
N ILE A 60 13.18 12.09 8.22
CA ILE A 60 13.44 13.07 9.25
C ILE A 60 13.40 14.41 8.51
N ASP A 61 12.36 15.21 8.79
CA ASP A 61 12.30 16.61 8.39
C ASP A 61 13.50 17.40 8.97
#